data_AF-A0A2S3W438-F1
#
_entry.id   AF-A0A2S3W438-F1
#
_cell.length_a   1.000
_cell.length_b   1.000
_cell.length_c   1.000
_cell.angle_alpha   90.00
_cell.angle_beta   90.00
_cell.angle_gamma   90.00
#
_symmetry.space_group_name_H-M   'P 1'
#
loop_
_entity.id
_entity.type
_entity.pdbx_description
1 polymer ?
#
loop_
_entity_poly.entity_id
_entity_poly.type
_entity_poly.pdbx_seq_one_letter_code
_entity_poly.pdbx_strand_id
1 'polypeptide(L)'
;MINITLSHGTPMWLYGVHGTVSDVKKWSETHVSASSTSDNNNHQLSVNSTVEDAGEFWVTTAGGRQEIIKEPLAVRESQEVTMVWGNLQNISSGNYILFRNYTTGRDTSFTGRLGSANTPLFQAFAEPEISAYRKKFRFLILMLVITITVLILLSMNNSDGAPHSFAGHVVGTVIIMLVPLVILALIVTAIKFNKTKKRLLQQLRTELATVSRSALANPAFMRDVS
;
A
#
# COMPACT_ATOMS: atom_id res chain seq x y z
N MET A 1 20.96 -14.31 0.35
CA MET A 1 19.99 -13.48 -0.40
C MET A 1 19.45 -14.32 -1.54
N ILE A 2 18.13 -14.36 -1.73
CA ILE A 2 17.50 -15.09 -2.83
C ILE A 2 16.65 -14.14 -3.67
N ASN A 3 16.66 -14.34 -4.99
CA ASN A 3 15.82 -13.60 -5.92
C ASN A 3 14.59 -14.43 -6.25
N ILE A 4 13.42 -13.80 -6.21
CA ILE A 4 12.14 -14.43 -6.51
C ILE A 4 11.30 -13.50 -7.37
N THR A 5 10.26 -14.05 -8.01
CA THR A 5 9.30 -13.27 -8.79
C THR A 5 7.90 -13.59 -8.27
N LEU A 6 7.15 -12.55 -7.92
CA LEU A 6 5.75 -12.68 -7.49
C LEU A 6 4.83 -12.97 -8.69
N SER A 7 3.59 -13.37 -8.44
CA SER A 7 2.67 -13.86 -9.49
C SER A 7 2.40 -12.85 -10.63
N HIS A 8 2.56 -11.54 -10.35
CA HIS A 8 2.36 -10.47 -11.33
C HIS A 8 3.65 -10.08 -12.07
N GLY A 9 4.67 -10.95 -12.06
CA GLY A 9 5.95 -10.71 -12.71
C GLY A 9 6.82 -9.70 -11.97
N THR A 10 6.56 -9.45 -10.68
CA THR A 10 7.27 -8.47 -9.88
C THR A 10 8.53 -9.09 -9.27
N PRO A 11 9.73 -8.70 -9.72
CA PRO A 11 10.96 -9.26 -9.19
C PRO A 11 11.28 -8.64 -7.82
N MET A 12 11.56 -9.49 -6.85
CA MET A 12 11.96 -9.08 -5.51
C MET A 12 13.10 -9.95 -4.98
N TRP A 13 13.83 -9.41 -4.02
CA TRP A 13 14.81 -10.17 -3.27
C TRP A 13 14.31 -10.44 -1.86
N LEU A 14 14.78 -11.53 -1.29
CA LEU A 14 14.61 -11.89 0.10
C LEU A 14 15.96 -12.10 0.75
N TYR A 15 16.04 -11.66 1.98
CA TYR A 15 17.16 -11.84 2.87
C TYR A 15 16.63 -12.33 4.21
N GLY A 16 17.44 -13.12 4.91
CA GLY A 16 17.12 -13.47 6.28
C GLY A 16 18.36 -13.50 7.14
N VAL A 17 18.13 -13.46 8.44
CA VAL A 17 19.13 -13.73 9.47
C VAL A 17 18.52 -14.72 10.44
N HIS A 18 19.26 -15.75 10.78
CA HIS A 18 18.91 -16.75 11.78
C HIS A 18 20.00 -16.79 12.84
N GLY A 19 19.60 -16.76 14.12
CA GLY A 19 20.56 -16.76 15.20
C GLY A 19 19.93 -16.54 16.57
N THR A 20 20.79 -16.22 17.54
CA THR A 20 20.38 -15.96 18.92
C THR A 20 20.24 -14.46 19.18
N VAL A 21 19.23 -14.11 19.98
CA VAL A 21 18.96 -12.72 20.36
C VAL A 21 19.91 -12.26 21.46
N SER A 22 20.50 -11.08 21.32
CA SER A 22 21.30 -10.40 22.33
C SER A 22 20.95 -8.91 22.46
N ASP A 23 21.33 -8.29 23.58
CA ASP A 23 21.22 -6.85 23.84
C ASP A 23 19.82 -6.28 23.59
N VAL A 24 18.80 -6.86 24.24
CA VAL A 24 17.40 -6.46 24.04
C VAL A 24 17.10 -5.15 24.76
N LYS A 25 16.71 -4.13 23.99
CA LYS A 25 16.24 -2.83 24.48
C LYS A 25 14.79 -2.62 24.08
N LYS A 26 13.97 -2.16 25.02
CA LYS A 26 12.56 -1.81 24.78
C LYS A 26 12.26 -0.49 25.45
N TRP A 27 11.53 0.37 24.75
CA TRP A 27 11.08 1.66 25.25
C TRP A 27 9.73 2.00 24.64
N SER A 28 9.06 3.01 25.18
CA SER A 28 7.80 3.53 24.64
C SER A 28 7.88 5.05 24.57
N GLU A 29 7.44 5.62 23.47
CA GLU A 29 7.38 7.07 23.26
C GLU A 29 5.93 7.53 23.36
N THR A 30 5.64 8.47 24.26
CA THR A 30 4.28 8.99 24.46
C THR A 30 4.17 10.41 23.89
N HIS A 31 3.39 10.58 22.84
CA HIS A 31 3.06 11.86 22.25
C HIS A 31 1.74 12.36 22.83
N VAL A 32 1.79 13.48 23.57
CA VAL A 32 0.61 14.16 24.10
C VAL A 32 0.31 15.39 23.27
N SER A 33 -0.89 15.47 22.71
CA SER A 33 -1.40 16.62 21.98
C SER A 33 -2.65 17.14 22.66
N ALA A 34 -2.71 18.44 22.91
CA ALA A 34 -3.88 19.10 23.43
C ALA A 34 -4.44 20.07 22.38
N SER A 35 -5.74 20.02 22.14
CA SER A 35 -6.45 21.00 21.32
C SER A 35 -7.56 21.63 22.15
N SER A 36 -7.61 22.96 22.19
CA SER A 36 -8.74 23.69 22.77
C SER A 36 -9.65 24.19 21.66
N THR A 37 -10.94 23.87 21.74
CA THR A 37 -11.96 24.52 20.92
C THR A 37 -12.76 25.45 21.82
N SER A 38 -12.86 26.72 21.42
CA SER A 38 -13.62 27.74 22.13
C SER A 38 -14.84 28.08 21.27
N ASP A 39 -16.02 27.68 21.71
CA ASP A 39 -17.28 28.02 21.06
C ASP A 39 -18.23 28.60 22.13
N ASN A 40 -18.67 29.85 21.94
CA ASN A 40 -19.65 30.58 22.76
C ASN A 40 -19.60 30.28 24.28
N ASN A 41 -18.56 30.78 24.97
CA ASN A 41 -18.34 30.66 26.42
C ASN A 41 -18.13 29.23 26.97
N ASN A 42 -18.05 28.21 26.12
CA ASN A 42 -17.67 26.86 26.54
C ASN A 42 -16.24 26.56 26.06
N HIS A 43 -15.33 26.36 27.01
CA HIS A 43 -13.96 25.93 26.74
C HIS A 43 -13.88 24.40 26.83
N GLN A 44 -13.75 23.73 25.69
CA GLN A 44 -13.48 22.29 25.67
C GLN A 44 -12.00 22.06 25.37
N LEU A 45 -11.26 21.57 26.37
CA LEU A 45 -9.90 21.07 26.22
C LEU A 45 -9.98 19.57 25.88
N SER A 46 -9.55 19.20 24.68
CA SER A 46 -9.35 17.81 24.29
C SER A 46 -7.87 17.48 24.42
N VAL A 47 -7.55 16.53 25.31
CA VAL A 47 -6.20 15.97 25.42
C VAL A 47 -6.22 14.58 24.81
N ASN A 48 -5.36 14.36 23.82
CA ASN A 48 -5.15 13.06 23.21
C ASN A 48 -3.70 12.62 23.45
N SER A 49 -3.51 11.35 23.77
CA SER A 49 -2.19 10.77 23.98
C SER A 49 -2.02 9.54 23.09
N THR A 50 -0.95 9.51 22.31
CA THR A 50 -0.56 8.35 21.49
C THR A 50 0.70 7.75 22.10
N VAL A 51 0.69 6.43 22.36
CA VAL A 51 1.87 5.69 22.84
C VAL A 51 2.39 4.83 21.70
N GLU A 52 3.67 4.96 21.39
CA GLU A 52 4.38 4.19 20.37
C GLU A 52 5.42 3.29 21.05
N ASP A 53 5.21 1.97 20.99
CA ASP A 53 6.18 1.00 21.49
C ASP A 53 7.33 0.85 20.49
N ALA A 54 8.55 0.85 21.01
CA ALA A 54 9.77 0.66 20.24
C ALA A 54 10.66 -0.42 20.87
N GLY A 55 11.45 -1.07 20.02
CA GLY A 55 12.34 -2.14 20.43
C GLY A 55 13.53 -2.26 19.51
N GLU A 56 14.66 -2.62 20.10
CA GLU A 56 15.91 -2.89 19.41
C GLU A 56 16.54 -4.14 20.01
N PHE A 57 17.04 -5.04 19.17
CA PHE A 57 17.83 -6.18 19.62
C PHE A 57 18.78 -6.63 18.51
N TRP A 58 19.84 -7.33 18.89
CA TRP A 58 20.77 -7.93 17.95
C TRP A 58 20.42 -9.40 17.72
N VAL A 59 20.62 -9.87 16.50
CA VAL A 59 20.60 -11.29 16.16
C VAL A 59 22.01 -11.69 15.79
N THR A 60 22.59 -12.58 16.59
CA THR A 60 23.93 -13.13 16.37
C THR A 60 23.81 -14.51 15.74
N THR A 61 24.27 -14.62 14.50
CA THR A 61 24.36 -15.87 13.72
C THR A 61 25.41 -16.82 14.31
N ALA A 62 25.38 -18.11 13.93
CA ALA A 62 26.39 -19.07 14.39
C ALA A 62 27.80 -18.72 13.86
N GLY A 63 27.87 -18.06 12.71
CA GLY A 63 29.10 -17.52 12.12
C GLY A 63 29.63 -16.22 12.76
N GLY A 64 28.97 -15.71 13.81
CA GLY A 64 29.39 -14.49 14.52
C GLY A 64 28.98 -13.17 13.84
N ARG A 65 28.30 -13.23 12.69
CA ARG A 65 27.66 -12.04 12.11
C ARG A 65 26.53 -11.56 13.02
N GLN A 66 26.46 -10.25 13.21
CA GLN A 66 25.44 -9.59 14.01
C GLN A 66 24.57 -8.69 13.13
N GLU A 67 23.26 -8.75 13.32
CA GLU A 67 22.29 -7.88 12.63
C GLU A 67 21.39 -7.21 13.66
N ILE A 68 21.21 -5.89 13.54
CA ILE A 68 20.34 -5.10 14.41
C ILE A 68 18.91 -5.10 13.88
N ILE A 69 17.95 -5.46 14.73
CA ILE A 69 16.53 -5.44 14.44
C ILE A 69 15.86 -4.36 15.27
N LYS A 70 15.23 -3.38 14.60
CA LYS A 70 14.55 -2.23 15.20
C LYS A 70 13.04 -2.38 15.11
N GLU A 71 12.50 -3.37 15.79
CA GLU A 71 11.05 -3.64 15.83
C GLU A 71 10.64 -4.00 17.27
N PRO A 72 9.47 -3.54 17.75
CA PRO A 72 8.95 -3.84 19.09
C PRO A 72 8.44 -5.28 19.19
N LEU A 73 9.32 -6.25 18.99
CA LEU A 73 9.00 -7.67 19.02
C LEU A 73 9.09 -8.22 20.45
N ALA A 74 8.18 -9.15 20.76
CA ALA A 74 8.17 -9.88 22.03
C ALA A 74 9.28 -10.94 22.07
N VAL A 75 10.53 -10.50 22.22
CA VAL A 75 11.72 -11.35 22.36
C VAL A 75 12.41 -11.16 23.71
N ARG A 76 13.21 -12.16 24.09
CA ARG A 76 14.15 -12.15 25.23
C ARG A 76 15.53 -12.58 24.72
N GLU A 77 16.56 -12.23 25.47
CA GLU A 77 17.92 -12.68 25.19
C GLU A 77 18.04 -14.20 25.19
N SER A 78 19.01 -14.72 24.42
CA SER A 78 19.26 -16.15 24.21
C SER A 78 18.14 -16.92 23.50
N GLN A 79 17.09 -16.24 23.01
CA GLN A 79 16.08 -16.89 22.18
C GLN A 79 16.58 -17.05 20.75
N GLU A 80 16.20 -18.17 20.13
CA GLU A 80 16.53 -18.48 18.74
C GLU A 80 15.45 -17.91 17.83
N VAL A 81 15.86 -17.13 16.84
CA VAL A 81 14.96 -16.39 15.96
C VAL A 81 15.41 -16.43 14.51
N THR A 82 14.45 -16.26 13.60
CA THR A 82 14.72 -15.92 12.21
C THR A 82 13.91 -14.70 11.82
N MET A 83 14.58 -13.70 11.26
CA MET A 83 13.94 -12.58 10.61
C MET A 83 14.13 -12.70 9.11
N VAL A 84 13.07 -12.46 8.34
CA VAL A 84 13.08 -12.39 6.88
C VAL A 84 12.61 -11.01 6.45
N TRP A 85 13.38 -10.37 5.58
CA TRP A 85 13.04 -9.10 4.96
C TRP A 85 13.31 -9.13 3.46
N GLY A 86 12.76 -8.17 2.74
CA GLY A 86 12.93 -8.10 1.31
C GLY A 86 12.35 -6.85 0.71
N ASN A 87 12.66 -6.64 -0.56
CA ASN A 87 12.09 -5.57 -1.36
C ASN A 87 12.22 -5.87 -2.86
N LEU A 88 11.76 -4.95 -3.70
CA LEU A 88 12.02 -4.96 -5.13
C LEU A 88 13.52 -5.05 -5.43
N GLN A 89 13.90 -5.73 -6.52
CA GLN A 89 15.30 -5.91 -6.93
C GLN A 89 16.11 -4.62 -7.11
N ASN A 90 15.43 -3.51 -7.39
CA ASN A 90 16.05 -2.20 -7.58
C ASN A 90 16.13 -1.35 -6.29
N ILE A 91 15.68 -1.87 -5.14
CA ILE A 91 15.72 -1.16 -3.85
C ILE A 91 16.60 -1.95 -2.88
N SER A 92 17.67 -1.31 -2.38
CA SER A 92 18.61 -1.93 -1.45
C SER A 92 18.06 -2.07 -0.03
N SER A 93 17.22 -1.14 0.42
CA SER A 93 16.61 -1.19 1.75
C SER A 93 15.44 -2.16 1.79
N GLY A 94 15.52 -3.17 2.65
CA GLY A 94 14.47 -4.16 2.86
C GLY A 94 13.38 -3.71 3.81
N ASN A 95 12.19 -4.28 3.66
CA ASN A 95 11.15 -4.22 4.68
C ASN A 95 11.04 -5.58 5.35
N TYR A 96 10.84 -5.62 6.67
CA TYR A 96 10.56 -6.87 7.38
C TYR A 96 9.27 -7.49 6.85
N ILE A 97 9.30 -8.82 6.63
CA ILE A 97 8.19 -9.60 6.07
C ILE A 97 7.65 -10.55 7.14
N LEU A 98 8.56 -11.30 7.77
CA LEU A 98 8.22 -12.35 8.71
C LEU A 98 9.31 -12.46 9.78
N PHE A 99 8.89 -12.55 11.02
CA PHE A 99 9.71 -12.90 12.15
C PHE A 99 9.21 -14.21 12.75
N ARG A 100 10.11 -15.14 13.05
CA ARG A 100 9.82 -16.40 13.74
C ARG A 100 10.70 -16.49 14.97
N ASN A 101 10.07 -16.78 16.11
CA ASN A 101 10.76 -17.10 17.36
C ASN A 101 10.58 -18.60 17.62
N TYR A 102 11.67 -19.36 17.50
CA TYR A 102 11.65 -20.81 17.64
C TYR A 102 11.47 -21.24 19.09
N THR A 103 11.99 -20.45 20.04
CA THR A 103 11.84 -20.72 21.48
C THR A 103 10.39 -20.66 21.94
N THR A 104 9.60 -19.73 21.39
CA THR A 104 8.18 -19.55 21.76
C THR A 104 7.19 -20.14 20.76
N GLY A 105 7.67 -20.60 19.60
CA GLY A 105 6.84 -21.06 18.49
C GLY A 105 5.96 -19.97 17.86
N ARG A 106 6.29 -18.68 18.07
CA ARG A 106 5.48 -17.55 17.59
C ARG A 106 6.03 -16.98 16.29
N ASP A 107 5.12 -16.74 15.36
CA ASP A 107 5.38 -16.04 14.11
C ASP A 107 4.70 -14.65 14.12
N THR A 108 5.45 -13.61 13.76
CA THR A 108 4.93 -12.25 13.56
C THR A 108 5.07 -11.88 12.09
N SER A 109 3.96 -11.64 11.40
CA SER A 109 3.97 -11.19 10.01
C SER A 109 3.86 -9.67 9.92
N PHE A 110 4.76 -9.08 9.13
CA PHE A 110 4.79 -7.65 8.83
C PHE A 110 4.13 -7.31 7.48
N THR A 111 3.51 -8.30 6.84
CA THR A 111 2.83 -8.16 5.54
C THR A 111 1.77 -7.06 5.54
N GLY A 112 1.18 -6.73 6.70
CA GLY A 112 0.26 -5.59 6.85
C GLY A 112 0.89 -4.24 6.52
N ARG A 113 2.16 -4.02 6.90
CA ARG A 113 2.91 -2.77 6.66
C ARG A 113 3.39 -2.68 5.20
N LEU A 114 3.87 -3.81 4.67
CA LEU A 114 4.30 -3.99 3.28
C LEU A 114 3.16 -3.89 2.25
N GLY A 115 2.00 -4.45 2.61
CA GLY A 115 0.76 -4.36 1.87
C GLY A 115 -0.02 -3.10 2.23
N SER A 116 0.65 -1.95 2.34
CA SER A 116 -0.02 -0.65 2.25
C SER A 116 -0.07 -0.23 0.78
N ALA A 117 -1.16 0.43 0.40
CA ALA A 117 -1.36 0.89 -0.96
C ALA A 117 -0.28 1.88 -1.47
N ASN A 118 0.49 2.44 -0.55
CA ASN A 118 1.48 3.48 -0.84
C ASN A 118 2.91 2.92 -0.93
N THR A 119 3.11 1.61 -0.75
CA THR A 119 4.46 1.04 -0.84
C THR A 119 4.91 0.88 -2.29
N PRO A 120 6.21 1.08 -2.59
CA PRO A 120 6.75 0.80 -3.93
C PRO A 120 6.49 -0.64 -4.38
N LEU A 121 6.55 -1.59 -3.45
CA LEU A 121 6.27 -3.00 -3.70
C LEU A 121 4.83 -3.22 -4.20
N PHE A 122 3.83 -2.62 -3.55
CA PHE A 122 2.45 -2.72 -4.00
C PHE A 122 2.25 -2.05 -5.36
N GLN A 123 2.86 -0.89 -5.58
CA GLN A 123 2.78 -0.21 -6.88
C GLN A 123 3.34 -1.08 -8.00
N ALA A 124 4.51 -1.67 -7.83
CA ALA A 124 5.12 -2.56 -8.82
C ALA A 124 4.31 -3.86 -9.03
N PHE A 125 3.73 -4.42 -7.96
CA PHE A 125 2.85 -5.59 -8.04
C PHE A 125 1.54 -5.31 -8.78
N ALA A 126 0.94 -4.15 -8.51
CA ALA A 126 -0.36 -3.80 -9.05
C ALA A 126 -0.29 -3.06 -10.40
N GLU A 127 0.89 -2.62 -10.84
CA GLU A 127 1.09 -1.83 -12.07
C GLU A 127 0.42 -2.43 -13.32
N PRO A 128 0.51 -3.74 -13.60
CA PRO A 128 -0.11 -4.32 -14.78
C PRO A 128 -1.63 -4.12 -14.80
N GLU A 129 -2.30 -4.29 -13.66
CA GLU A 129 -3.76 -4.14 -13.56
C GLU A 129 -4.20 -2.67 -13.40
N ILE A 130 -3.49 -1.90 -12.57
CA ILE A 130 -3.83 -0.49 -12.27
C ILE A 130 -3.63 0.41 -13.50
N SER A 131 -2.60 0.15 -14.31
CA SER A 131 -2.33 0.93 -15.52
C SER A 131 -3.50 0.91 -16.51
N ALA A 132 -4.20 -0.22 -16.62
CA ALA A 132 -5.40 -0.35 -17.46
C ALA A 132 -6.55 0.54 -16.97
N TYR A 133 -6.78 0.60 -15.65
CA TYR A 133 -7.77 1.50 -15.06
C TYR A 133 -7.40 2.97 -15.23
N ARG A 134 -6.12 3.34 -15.04
CA ARG A 134 -5.64 4.71 -15.28
C ARG A 134 -5.87 5.15 -16.72
N LYS A 135 -5.59 4.29 -17.71
CA LYS A 135 -5.86 4.57 -19.13
C LYS A 135 -7.36 4.79 -19.38
N LYS A 136 -8.22 3.91 -18.85
CA LYS A 136 -9.69 4.06 -18.95
C LYS A 136 -10.20 5.34 -18.31
N PHE A 137 -9.69 5.68 -17.13
CA PHE A 137 -10.10 6.89 -16.40
C PHE A 137 -9.69 8.17 -17.15
N ARG A 138 -8.46 8.22 -17.67
CA ARG A 138 -7.98 9.32 -18.52
C ARG A 138 -8.85 9.49 -19.77
N PHE A 139 -9.20 8.39 -20.42
CA PHE A 139 -10.09 8.41 -21.59
C PHE A 139 -11.49 8.95 -21.25
N LEU A 140 -12.10 8.48 -20.15
CA LEU A 140 -13.41 8.95 -19.71
C LEU A 140 -13.41 10.44 -19.31
N ILE A 141 -12.37 10.91 -18.62
CA ILE A 141 -12.20 12.34 -18.30
C ILE A 141 -12.07 13.15 -19.58
N LEU A 142 -11.25 12.71 -20.53
CA LEU A 142 -11.07 13.42 -21.79
C LEU A 142 -12.37 13.50 -22.59
N MET A 143 -13.15 12.40 -22.63
CA MET A 143 -14.50 12.40 -23.21
C MET A 143 -15.43 13.39 -22.51
N LEU A 144 -15.39 13.47 -21.18
CA LEU A 144 -16.19 14.41 -20.38
C LEU A 144 -15.81 15.87 -20.66
N VAL A 145 -14.51 16.17 -20.73
CA VAL A 145 -14.02 17.51 -21.03
C VAL A 145 -14.47 17.93 -22.43
N ILE A 146 -14.32 17.05 -23.43
CA ILE A 146 -14.78 17.33 -24.80
C ILE A 146 -16.29 17.60 -24.84
N THR A 147 -17.12 16.76 -24.22
CA THR A 147 -18.59 16.96 -24.22
C THR A 147 -18.99 18.26 -23.53
N ILE A 148 -18.35 18.62 -22.42
CA ILE A 148 -18.60 19.90 -21.73
C ILE A 148 -18.17 21.08 -22.62
N THR A 149 -16.99 21.02 -23.25
CA THR A 149 -16.52 22.10 -24.14
C THR A 149 -17.46 22.31 -25.32
N VAL A 150 -17.94 21.23 -25.95
CA VAL A 150 -18.92 21.33 -27.04
C VAL A 150 -20.24 21.91 -26.55
N LEU A 151 -20.71 21.52 -25.36
CA LEU A 151 -21.94 22.08 -24.77
C LEU A 151 -21.82 23.60 -24.55
N ILE A 152 -20.68 24.07 -24.03
CA ILE A 152 -20.42 25.50 -23.81
C ILE A 152 -20.39 26.26 -25.14
N LEU A 153 -19.68 25.75 -26.16
CA LEU A 153 -19.61 26.37 -27.48
C LEU A 153 -20.99 26.46 -28.15
N LEU A 154 -21.81 25.40 -28.05
CA LEU A 154 -23.18 25.43 -28.55
C LEU A 154 -24.06 26.43 -27.80
N SER A 155 -23.84 26.59 -26.50
CA SER A 155 -24.60 27.55 -25.68
C SER A 155 -24.24 29.00 -26.04
N MET A 156 -22.97 29.28 -26.32
CA MET A 156 -22.49 30.60 -26.74
C MET A 156 -22.98 31.00 -28.14
N ASN A 157 -23.08 30.06 -29.09
CA ASN A 157 -23.57 30.37 -30.44
C ASN A 157 -25.08 30.65 -30.52
N ASN A 158 -25.85 30.30 -29.48
CA ASN A 158 -27.30 30.50 -29.46
C ASN A 158 -27.73 31.86 -28.88
N SER A 159 -26.81 32.73 -28.45
CA SER A 159 -27.15 34.04 -27.85
C SER A 159 -27.51 35.13 -28.87
N ASP A 160 -27.15 34.96 -30.14
CA ASP A 160 -27.28 36.01 -31.16
C ASP A 160 -28.46 35.77 -32.11
N GLY A 161 -29.69 35.71 -31.57
CA GLY A 161 -30.95 35.91 -32.32
C GLY A 161 -31.22 35.04 -33.56
N ALA A 162 -30.38 34.04 -33.86
CA ALA A 162 -30.46 33.22 -35.05
C ALA A 162 -31.59 32.20 -34.89
N PRO A 163 -32.39 31.94 -35.95
CA PRO A 163 -33.48 30.96 -35.87
C PRO A 163 -32.93 29.60 -35.47
N HIS A 164 -33.48 29.05 -34.39
CA HIS A 164 -33.15 27.75 -33.83
C HIS A 164 -33.14 26.67 -34.92
N SER A 165 -31.97 26.30 -35.42
CA SER A 165 -31.87 25.18 -36.34
C SER A 165 -32.20 23.89 -35.59
N PHE A 166 -33.10 23.08 -36.15
CA PHE A 166 -33.49 21.77 -35.58
C PHE A 166 -32.25 20.91 -35.22
N ALA A 167 -31.18 21.00 -36.01
CA ALA A 167 -29.91 20.34 -35.77
C ALA A 167 -29.25 20.75 -34.44
N GLY A 168 -29.29 22.03 -34.05
CA GLY A 168 -28.70 22.51 -32.79
C GLY A 168 -29.40 21.95 -31.55
N HIS A 169 -30.73 21.83 -31.59
CA HIS A 169 -31.51 21.23 -30.50
C HIS A 169 -31.29 19.72 -30.38
N VAL A 170 -31.22 19.00 -31.50
CA VAL A 170 -30.94 17.56 -31.51
C VAL A 170 -29.53 17.28 -30.97
N VAL A 171 -28.52 18.05 -31.38
CA VAL A 171 -27.15 17.87 -30.86
C VAL A 171 -27.07 18.22 -29.37
N GLY A 172 -27.69 19.30 -28.92
CA GLY A 172 -27.72 19.69 -27.51
C GLY A 172 -28.38 18.65 -26.60
N THR A 173 -29.53 18.10 -27.02
CA THR A 173 -30.24 17.06 -26.27
C THR A 173 -29.44 15.75 -26.17
N VAL A 174 -28.78 15.33 -27.25
CA VAL A 174 -27.89 14.15 -27.23
C VAL A 174 -26.70 14.35 -26.28
N ILE A 175 -26.06 15.52 -26.29
CA ILE A 175 -24.93 15.81 -25.40
C ILE A 175 -25.38 15.82 -23.94
N ILE A 176 -26.53 16.42 -23.63
CA ILE A 176 -27.09 16.44 -22.27
C ILE A 176 -27.36 15.01 -21.76
N MET A 177 -27.77 14.07 -22.63
CA MET A 177 -27.92 12.66 -22.24
C MET A 177 -26.60 11.90 -22.10
N LEU A 178 -25.55 12.28 -22.84
CA LEU A 178 -24.24 11.63 -22.78
C LEU A 178 -23.46 11.97 -21.50
N VAL A 179 -23.56 13.20 -20.99
CA VAL A 179 -22.86 13.62 -19.76
C VAL A 179 -23.14 12.71 -18.55
N PRO A 180 -24.40 12.41 -18.17
CA PRO A 180 -24.68 11.53 -17.03
C PRO A 180 -24.21 10.09 -17.28
N LEU A 181 -24.22 9.61 -18.54
CA LEU A 181 -23.67 8.29 -18.89
C LEU A 181 -22.15 8.22 -18.66
N VAL A 182 -21.42 9.27 -19.05
CA VAL A 182 -19.97 9.35 -18.82
C VAL A 182 -19.66 9.46 -17.32
N ILE A 183 -20.43 10.24 -16.56
CA ILE A 183 -20.30 10.34 -15.10
C ILE A 183 -20.57 8.98 -14.44
N LEU A 184 -21.63 8.27 -14.85
CA LEU A 184 -21.93 6.94 -14.36
C LEU A 184 -20.79 5.95 -14.68
N ALA A 185 -20.23 6.01 -15.89
CA ALA A 185 -19.08 5.19 -16.27
C ALA A 185 -17.84 5.49 -15.41
N LEU A 186 -17.59 6.76 -15.07
CA LEU A 186 -16.52 7.16 -14.15
C LEU A 186 -16.74 6.58 -12.75
N ILE A 187 -17.95 6.69 -12.21
CA ILE A 187 -18.31 6.15 -10.88
C ILE A 187 -18.11 4.63 -10.86
N VAL A 188 -18.66 3.91 -11.85
CA VAL A 188 -18.50 2.46 -11.96
C VAL A 188 -17.03 2.06 -12.08
N THR A 189 -16.25 2.80 -12.86
CA THR A 189 -14.80 2.57 -13.01
C THR A 189 -14.06 2.80 -11.69
N ALA A 190 -14.40 3.85 -10.94
CA ALA A 190 -13.81 4.14 -9.63
C ALA A 190 -14.15 3.07 -8.58
N ILE A 191 -15.39 2.58 -8.55
CA ILE A 191 -15.81 1.48 -7.68
C ILE A 191 -15.03 0.20 -8.01
N LYS A 192 -14.95 -0.16 -9.30
CA LYS A 192 -14.18 -1.33 -9.76
C LYS A 192 -12.69 -1.19 -9.44
N PHE A 193 -12.13 0.01 -9.59
CA PHE A 193 -10.75 0.30 -9.23
C PHE A 193 -10.50 0.07 -7.74
N ASN A 194 -11.33 0.62 -6.86
CA ASN A 194 -11.20 0.44 -5.41
C ASN A 194 -11.33 -1.04 -4.99
N LYS A 195 -12.26 -1.79 -5.60
CA LYS A 195 -12.40 -3.23 -5.35
C LYS A 195 -11.16 -4.00 -5.80
N THR A 196 -10.65 -3.69 -6.98
CA THR A 196 -9.44 -4.33 -7.54
C THR A 196 -8.21 -4.03 -6.67
N LYS A 197 -8.05 -2.77 -6.23
CA LYS A 197 -6.98 -2.36 -5.33
C LYS A 197 -6.98 -3.16 -4.03
N LYS A 198 -8.15 -3.31 -3.39
CA LYS A 198 -8.30 -4.13 -2.16
C LYS A 198 -7.95 -5.60 -2.41
N ARG A 199 -8.42 -6.18 -3.52
CA ARG A 199 -8.11 -7.56 -3.91
C ARG A 199 -6.60 -7.78 -4.09
N LEU A 200 -5.95 -6.92 -4.88
CA LEU A 200 -4.51 -7.00 -5.15
C LEU A 200 -3.70 -6.85 -3.86
N LEU A 201 -4.13 -5.97 -2.95
CA LEU A 201 -3.47 -5.79 -1.67
C LEU A 201 -3.51 -7.08 -0.83
N GLN A 202 -4.67 -7.75 -0.82
CA GLN A 202 -4.84 -9.01 -0.12
C GLN A 202 -4.01 -10.13 -0.78
N GLN A 203 -4.00 -10.20 -2.11
CA GLN A 203 -3.18 -11.16 -2.86
C GLN A 203 -1.69 -10.98 -2.56
N LEU A 204 -1.18 -9.75 -2.59
CA LEU A 204 0.21 -9.44 -2.24
C LEU A 204 0.55 -9.90 -0.82
N ARG A 205 -0.32 -9.62 0.16
CA ARG A 205 -0.12 -10.05 1.55
C ARG A 205 -0.05 -11.57 1.67
N THR A 206 -0.97 -12.27 1.01
CA THR A 206 -1.00 -13.74 1.00
C THR A 206 0.24 -14.31 0.32
N GLU A 207 0.66 -13.77 -0.81
CA GLU A 207 1.87 -14.22 -1.51
C GLU A 207 3.12 -14.01 -0.67
N LEU A 208 3.32 -12.82 -0.08
CA LEU A 208 4.46 -12.54 0.79
C LEU A 208 4.49 -13.48 2.00
N ALA A 209 3.34 -13.79 2.60
CA ALA A 209 3.25 -14.76 3.70
C ALA A 209 3.61 -16.19 3.24
N THR A 210 3.11 -16.62 2.08
CA THR A 210 3.40 -17.95 1.53
C THR A 210 4.87 -18.09 1.16
N VAL A 211 5.42 -17.10 0.47
CA VAL A 211 6.81 -17.07 0.03
C VAL A 211 7.75 -17.06 1.23
N SER A 212 7.51 -16.21 2.24
CA SER A 212 8.37 -16.15 3.43
C SER A 212 8.34 -17.45 4.22
N ARG A 213 7.17 -18.08 4.39
CA ARG A 213 7.06 -19.42 5.00
C ARG A 213 7.77 -20.50 4.19
N SER A 214 7.66 -20.45 2.86
CA SER A 214 8.34 -21.39 1.97
C SER A 214 9.86 -21.21 2.02
N ALA A 215 10.34 -19.97 2.14
CA ALA A 215 11.75 -19.68 2.35
C ALA A 215 12.26 -20.25 3.68
N LEU A 216 11.51 -20.06 4.78
CA LEU A 216 11.86 -20.65 6.08
C LEU A 216 11.83 -22.18 6.09
N ALA A 217 10.99 -22.81 5.26
CA ALA A 217 10.94 -24.25 5.12
C ALA A 217 12.08 -24.82 4.24
N ASN A 218 12.78 -23.97 3.49
CA ASN A 218 13.86 -24.40 2.59
C ASN A 218 15.19 -24.54 3.37
N PRO A 219 15.75 -25.75 3.49
CA PRO A 219 17.00 -25.97 4.23
C PRO A 219 18.21 -25.22 3.63
N ALA A 220 18.23 -25.01 2.31
CA ALA A 220 19.30 -24.27 1.65
C ALA A 220 19.25 -22.79 2.01
N PHE A 221 18.05 -22.20 2.02
CA PHE A 221 17.87 -20.83 2.49
C PHE A 221 18.25 -20.68 3.95
N MET A 222 17.82 -21.61 4.81
CA MET A 222 18.17 -21.61 6.23
C MET A 222 19.69 -21.70 6.45
N ARG A 223 20.40 -22.52 5.68
CA ARG A 223 21.87 -22.59 5.74
C ARG A 223 22.55 -21.27 5.38
N ASP A 224 22.02 -20.55 4.39
CA ASP A 224 22.60 -19.29 3.92
C ASP A 224 22.34 -18.10 4.87
N VAL A 225 21.38 -18.22 5.80
CA VAL A 225 21.02 -17.15 6.74
C VAL A 225 21.54 -17.40 8.17
N SER A 226 22.10 -18.57 8.44
CA SER A 226 22.67 -19.02 9.72
C SER A 226 24.12 -18.60 9.95
#